data_AF-J8LQT7-F1
#
_entry.id   AF-J8LQT7-F1
#
_cell.length_a   1.000
_cell.length_b   1.000
_cell.length_c   1.000
_cell.angle_alpha   90.00
_cell.angle_beta   90.00
_cell.angle_gamma   90.00
#
_symmetry.space_group_name_H-M   'P 1'
#
loop_
_entity.id
_entity.type
_entity.pdbx_description
1 polymer ?
#
loop_
_entity_poly.entity_id
_entity_poly.type
_entity_poly.pdbx_seq_one_letter_code
_entity_poly.pdbx_strand_id
1 'polypeptide(L)'
;MDPLTVYKNSVKQQIDSADLLVANLVNENFILSEKMNTKSTEIEQLQKQIDSLNTEVKDLKTQVSQQTENSEIIKDLYEYLCNVRVHKTYEDDSGLWFDISQGTHSEGGPDDYSIMDYKLGFVKGQAQATEVIYAPVLKQRSTEELYSLQSKLPEYLFETLSFPLSSLNQFYNKIAKCLNKRKEKKEETE
;
A
#
# COMPACT_ATOMS: atom_id res chain seq x y z
N MET A 1 -50.85 -67.49 45.89
CA MET A 1 -49.78 -67.47 44.86
C MET A 1 -48.49 -67.91 45.52
N ASP A 2 -47.66 -68.65 44.82
CA ASP A 2 -46.35 -69.08 45.32
C ASP A 2 -45.40 -67.84 45.45
N PRO A 3 -44.84 -67.56 46.64
CA PRO A 3 -43.97 -66.41 46.87
C PRO A 3 -42.77 -66.34 45.93
N LEU A 4 -42.26 -67.51 45.50
CA LEU A 4 -41.13 -67.59 44.60
C LEU A 4 -41.49 -67.09 43.19
N THR A 5 -42.73 -67.33 42.74
CA THR A 5 -43.21 -66.85 41.44
C THR A 5 -43.38 -65.32 41.42
N VAL A 6 -43.84 -64.74 42.52
CA VAL A 6 -43.98 -63.27 42.67
C VAL A 6 -42.60 -62.60 42.69
N TYR A 7 -41.65 -63.17 43.44
CA TYR A 7 -40.26 -62.70 43.46
C TYR A 7 -39.61 -62.77 42.06
N LYS A 8 -39.78 -63.89 41.35
CA LYS A 8 -39.26 -64.06 39.99
C LYS A 8 -39.80 -63.01 39.01
N ASN A 9 -41.08 -62.65 39.11
CA ASN A 9 -41.69 -61.62 38.26
C ASN A 9 -41.18 -60.22 38.61
N SER A 10 -41.00 -59.90 39.90
CA SER A 10 -40.44 -58.62 40.34
C SER A 10 -38.99 -58.45 39.88
N VAL A 11 -38.17 -59.50 40.02
CA VAL A 11 -36.78 -59.50 39.56
C VAL A 11 -36.72 -59.34 38.05
N LYS A 12 -37.59 -60.02 37.30
CA LYS A 12 -37.65 -59.89 35.84
C LYS A 12 -37.98 -58.46 35.42
N GLN A 13 -39.00 -57.82 36.01
CA GLN A 13 -39.32 -56.42 35.71
C GLN A 13 -38.18 -55.47 36.05
N GLN A 14 -37.47 -55.71 37.15
CA GLN A 14 -36.34 -54.89 37.56
C GLN A 14 -35.15 -55.02 36.60
N ILE A 15 -34.87 -56.25 36.13
CA ILE A 15 -33.83 -56.52 35.12
C ILE A 15 -34.21 -55.86 33.80
N ASP A 16 -35.42 -56.09 33.30
CA ASP A 16 -35.88 -55.53 32.02
C ASP A 16 -35.82 -53.98 32.02
N SER A 17 -36.17 -53.35 33.16
CA SER A 17 -36.06 -51.89 33.32
C SER A 17 -34.61 -51.39 33.44
N ALA A 18 -33.75 -52.15 34.12
CA ALA A 18 -32.34 -51.80 34.24
C ALA A 18 -31.60 -51.96 32.90
N ASP A 19 -31.88 -53.04 32.16
CA ASP A 19 -31.31 -53.30 30.84
C ASP A 19 -31.71 -52.22 29.84
N LEU A 20 -32.97 -51.76 29.86
CA LEU A 20 -33.41 -50.64 29.03
C LEU A 20 -32.67 -49.35 29.36
N LEU A 21 -32.48 -49.04 30.65
CA LEU A 21 -31.75 -47.85 31.09
C LEU A 21 -30.27 -47.93 30.72
N VAL A 22 -29.62 -49.08 30.94
CA VAL A 22 -28.22 -49.31 30.57
C VAL A 22 -28.05 -49.21 29.05
N ALA A 23 -28.96 -49.80 28.26
CA ALA A 23 -28.92 -49.69 26.81
C ALA A 23 -29.02 -48.23 26.33
N ASN A 24 -29.91 -47.43 26.93
CA ASN A 24 -30.03 -46.00 26.61
C ASN A 24 -28.75 -45.23 26.97
N LEU A 25 -28.17 -45.46 28.15
CA LEU A 25 -26.93 -44.81 28.57
C LEU A 25 -25.73 -45.21 27.72
N VAL A 26 -25.65 -46.47 27.30
CA VAL A 26 -24.61 -46.96 26.38
C VAL A 26 -24.77 -46.29 25.01
N ASN A 27 -26.00 -46.16 24.52
CA ASN A 27 -26.27 -45.46 23.27
C ASN A 27 -25.92 -43.97 23.34
N GLU A 28 -26.29 -43.28 24.41
CA GLU A 28 -25.91 -41.87 24.61
C GLU A 28 -24.39 -41.69 24.67
N ASN A 29 -23.68 -42.55 25.41
CA ASN A 29 -22.22 -42.52 25.46
C ASN A 29 -21.59 -42.79 24.09
N PHE A 30 -22.16 -43.70 23.30
CA PHE A 30 -21.72 -43.97 21.94
C PHE A 30 -21.85 -42.72 21.05
N ILE A 31 -23.02 -42.06 21.07
CA ILE A 31 -23.28 -40.83 20.30
C ILE A 31 -22.34 -39.70 20.72
N LEU A 32 -22.10 -39.55 22.03
CA LEU A 32 -21.17 -38.53 22.55
C LEU A 32 -19.73 -38.80 22.13
N SER A 33 -19.29 -40.05 22.14
CA SER A 33 -17.97 -40.47 21.66
C SER A 33 -17.79 -40.18 20.17
N GLU A 34 -18.82 -40.48 19.36
CA GLU A 34 -18.80 -40.15 17.93
C GLU A 34 -18.70 -38.64 17.68
N LYS A 35 -19.51 -37.83 18.38
CA LYS A 35 -19.45 -36.36 18.30
C LYS A 35 -18.08 -35.81 18.72
N MET A 36 -17.48 -36.39 19.77
CA MET A 36 -16.16 -35.99 20.23
C MET A 36 -15.10 -36.24 19.15
N ASN A 37 -15.15 -37.39 18.48
CA ASN A 37 -14.24 -37.71 17.38
C ASN A 37 -14.43 -36.75 16.20
N THR A 38 -15.69 -36.47 15.79
CA THR A 38 -15.96 -35.49 14.72
C THR A 38 -15.39 -34.11 15.07
N LYS A 39 -15.61 -33.64 16.31
CA LYS A 39 -15.10 -32.33 16.75
C LYS A 39 -13.57 -32.29 16.82
N SER A 40 -12.93 -33.39 17.23
CA SER A 40 -11.47 -33.50 17.21
C SER A 40 -10.92 -33.35 15.79
N THR A 41 -11.52 -34.03 14.81
CA THR A 41 -11.09 -33.91 13.41
C THR A 41 -11.32 -32.53 12.82
N GLU A 42 -12.40 -31.85 13.20
CA GLU A 42 -12.70 -30.48 12.78
C GLU A 42 -11.67 -29.49 13.35
N ILE A 43 -11.30 -29.64 14.62
CA ILE A 43 -10.26 -28.83 15.26
C ILE A 43 -8.92 -29.01 14.56
N GLU A 44 -8.52 -30.24 14.23
CA GLU A 44 -7.28 -30.50 13.50
C GLU A 44 -7.27 -29.86 12.11
N GLN A 45 -8.40 -29.89 11.40
CA GLN A 45 -8.52 -29.26 10.09
C GLN A 45 -8.42 -27.74 10.18
N LEU A 46 -9.12 -27.13 11.15
CA LEU A 46 -9.04 -25.69 11.39
C LEU A 46 -7.63 -25.26 11.80
N GLN A 47 -6.95 -26.05 12.63
CA GLN A 47 -5.57 -25.78 13.02
C GLN A 47 -4.64 -25.72 11.79
N LYS A 48 -4.77 -26.69 10.87
CA LYS A 48 -3.99 -26.69 9.62
C LYS A 48 -4.29 -25.48 8.73
N GLN A 49 -5.55 -25.04 8.67
CA GLN A 49 -5.92 -23.84 7.91
C GLN A 49 -5.30 -22.58 8.52
N ILE A 50 -5.33 -22.46 9.85
CA ILE A 50 -4.70 -21.35 10.58
C ILE A 50 -3.19 -21.32 10.30
N ASP A 51 -2.51 -22.47 10.37
CA ASP A 51 -1.07 -22.55 10.12
C ASP A 51 -0.71 -22.20 8.67
N SER A 52 -1.55 -22.63 7.71
CA SER A 52 -1.39 -22.26 6.29
C SER A 52 -1.56 -20.76 6.07
N LEU A 53 -2.63 -20.17 6.61
CA LEU A 53 -2.91 -18.74 6.48
C LEU A 53 -1.83 -17.89 7.16
N ASN A 54 -1.31 -18.32 8.31
CA ASN A 54 -0.22 -17.63 9.00
C ASN A 54 1.07 -17.61 8.17
N THR A 55 1.37 -18.71 7.48
CA THR A 55 2.50 -18.79 6.56
C THR A 55 2.31 -17.83 5.38
N GLU A 56 1.13 -17.83 4.75
CA GLU A 56 0.82 -16.94 3.63
C GLU A 56 0.91 -15.46 4.03
N VAL A 57 0.37 -15.09 5.21
CA VAL A 57 0.47 -13.73 5.74
C VAL A 57 1.93 -13.33 5.97
N LYS A 58 2.77 -14.26 6.44
CA LYS A 58 4.19 -13.99 6.64
C LYS A 58 4.91 -13.76 5.31
N ASP A 59 4.65 -14.61 4.32
CA ASP A 59 5.28 -14.51 3.00
C ASP A 59 4.86 -13.23 2.28
N LEU A 60 3.56 -12.87 2.33
CA LEU A 60 3.05 -11.63 1.78
C LEU A 60 3.68 -10.40 2.45
N LYS A 61 3.85 -10.41 3.77
CA LYS A 61 4.53 -9.32 4.49
C LYS A 61 5.98 -9.16 4.03
N THR A 62 6.70 -10.28 3.88
CA THR A 62 8.07 -10.25 3.38
C THR A 62 8.14 -9.74 1.94
N GLN A 63 7.23 -10.19 1.07
CA GLN A 63 7.16 -9.73 -0.32
C GLN A 63 6.88 -8.22 -0.42
N VAL A 64 5.91 -7.71 0.33
CA VAL A 64 5.58 -6.27 0.36
C VAL A 64 6.76 -5.45 0.87
N SER A 65 7.46 -5.92 1.90
CA SER A 65 8.67 -5.26 2.41
C SER A 65 9.76 -5.16 1.35
N GLN A 66 10.05 -6.27 0.65
CA GLN A 66 11.06 -6.30 -0.41
C GLN A 66 10.67 -5.42 -1.61
N GLN A 67 9.39 -5.42 -2.00
CA GLN A 67 8.91 -4.55 -3.07
C GLN A 67 9.00 -3.07 -2.70
N THR A 68 8.73 -2.72 -1.45
CA THR A 68 8.84 -1.34 -0.95
C THR A 68 10.30 -0.89 -0.97
N GLU A 69 11.22 -1.72 -0.49
CA GLU A 69 12.66 -1.44 -0.52
C GLU A 69 13.16 -1.25 -1.96
N ASN A 70 12.81 -2.16 -2.86
CA ASN A 70 13.17 -2.05 -4.29
C ASN A 70 12.59 -0.79 -4.93
N SER A 71 11.37 -0.38 -4.55
CA SER A 71 10.78 0.86 -5.05
C SER A 71 11.55 2.09 -4.60
N GLU A 72 12.05 2.13 -3.36
CA GLU A 72 12.86 3.27 -2.88
C GLU A 72 14.24 3.29 -3.54
N ILE A 73 14.87 2.13 -3.75
CA ILE A 73 16.15 2.04 -4.49
C ILE A 73 15.99 2.59 -5.92
N ILE A 74 14.88 2.27 -6.59
CA ILE A 74 14.59 2.79 -7.93
C ILE A 74 14.36 4.30 -7.89
N LYS A 75 13.65 4.82 -6.88
CA LYS A 75 13.45 6.26 -6.70
C LYS A 75 14.78 6.98 -6.49
N ASP A 76 15.65 6.45 -5.63
CA ASP A 76 16.98 6.99 -5.38
C ASP A 76 17.82 6.97 -6.66
N LEU A 77 17.78 5.88 -7.44
CA LEU A 77 18.44 5.80 -8.75
C LEU A 77 17.98 6.92 -9.69
N TYR A 78 16.67 7.17 -9.79
CA TYR A 78 16.15 8.26 -10.63
C TYR A 78 16.48 9.65 -10.07
N GLU A 79 16.54 9.81 -8.75
CA GLU A 79 16.98 11.05 -8.12
C GLU A 79 18.42 11.38 -8.54
N TYR A 80 19.35 10.41 -8.43
CA TYR A 80 20.75 10.63 -8.82
C TYR A 80 20.96 10.71 -10.34
N LEU A 81 20.23 9.92 -11.13
CA LEU A 81 20.41 9.87 -12.59
C LEU A 81 19.73 11.05 -13.31
N CYS A 82 18.58 11.48 -12.80
CA CYS A 82 17.70 12.45 -13.47
C CYS A 82 17.45 13.71 -12.65
N ASN A 83 18.02 13.85 -11.44
CA ASN A 83 17.81 15.02 -10.58
C ASN A 83 16.31 15.31 -10.37
N VAL A 84 15.49 14.26 -10.25
CA VAL A 84 14.05 14.35 -10.07
C VAL A 84 13.57 13.25 -9.14
N ARG A 85 12.70 13.62 -8.19
CA ARG A 85 12.05 12.68 -7.28
C ARG A 85 10.54 12.85 -7.36
N VAL A 86 9.83 11.73 -7.51
CA VAL A 86 8.38 11.64 -7.37
C VAL A 86 8.07 11.18 -5.95
N HIS A 87 7.46 12.05 -5.15
CA HIS A 87 7.26 11.82 -3.71
C HIS A 87 6.04 10.98 -3.41
N LYS A 88 4.91 11.36 -4.01
CA LYS A 88 3.63 10.69 -3.80
C LYS A 88 2.77 10.79 -5.04
N THR A 89 1.84 9.86 -5.11
CA THR A 89 0.82 9.79 -6.14
C THR A 89 -0.54 9.69 -5.45
N TYR A 90 -1.53 10.43 -5.96
CA TYR A 90 -2.92 10.34 -5.50
C TYR A 90 -3.85 10.58 -6.68
N GLU A 91 -5.07 10.05 -6.59
CA GLU A 91 -6.10 10.19 -7.62
C GLU A 91 -7.28 10.94 -7.03
N ASP A 92 -7.81 11.90 -7.78
CA ASP A 92 -9.04 12.61 -7.46
C ASP A 92 -10.01 12.58 -8.65
N ASP A 93 -11.18 13.23 -8.50
CA ASP A 93 -12.21 13.28 -9.56
C ASP A 93 -11.72 13.94 -10.86
N SER A 94 -10.63 14.72 -10.80
CA SER A 94 -10.04 15.40 -11.96
C SER A 94 -8.99 14.56 -12.68
N GLY A 95 -8.24 13.73 -11.96
CA GLY A 95 -7.24 12.83 -12.54
C GLY A 95 -6.20 12.30 -11.55
N LEU A 96 -5.10 11.78 -12.11
CA LEU A 96 -3.98 11.22 -11.35
C LEU A 96 -2.91 12.29 -11.14
N TRP A 97 -2.56 12.56 -9.90
CA TRP A 97 -1.62 13.60 -9.50
C TRP A 97 -0.34 13.04 -8.89
N PHE A 98 0.78 13.69 -9.22
CA PHE A 98 2.10 13.38 -8.72
C PHE A 98 2.73 14.63 -8.12
N ASP A 99 3.23 14.54 -6.88
CA ASP A 99 4.05 15.59 -6.28
C ASP A 99 5.53 15.31 -6.57
N ILE A 100 6.21 16.28 -7.20
CA ILE A 100 7.53 16.12 -7.80
C ILE A 100 8.45 17.24 -7.33
N SER A 101 9.69 16.88 -7.03
CA SER A 101 10.79 17.85 -6.89
C SER A 101 11.83 17.57 -7.97
N GLN A 102 12.25 18.61 -8.68
CA GLN A 102 13.29 18.52 -9.69
C GLN A 102 14.37 19.56 -9.42
N GLY A 103 15.63 19.17 -9.48
CA GLY A 103 16.75 20.06 -9.21
C GLY A 103 17.97 19.31 -8.71
N THR A 104 19.07 20.04 -8.61
CA THR A 104 20.34 19.50 -8.12
C THR A 104 20.72 20.18 -6.81
N HIS A 105 21.32 19.40 -5.91
CA HIS A 105 22.21 19.92 -4.88
C HIS A 105 23.56 20.12 -5.58
N SER A 106 23.90 21.35 -5.94
CA SER A 106 25.14 21.56 -6.69
C SER A 106 26.35 21.33 -5.78
N GLU A 107 27.46 20.86 -6.37
CA GLU A 107 28.75 20.62 -5.69
C GLU A 107 29.41 21.90 -5.12
N GLY A 108 28.76 23.07 -5.24
CA GLY A 108 29.31 24.40 -4.93
C GLY A 108 29.21 24.85 -3.47
N GLY A 109 28.61 24.05 -2.58
CA GLY A 109 28.46 24.36 -1.16
C GLY A 109 27.04 24.08 -0.63
N PRO A 110 26.82 24.13 0.69
CA PRO A 110 25.54 23.79 1.31
C PRO A 110 24.36 24.68 0.88
N ASP A 111 24.64 25.87 0.34
CA ASP A 111 23.62 26.90 0.04
C ASP A 111 23.30 27.06 -1.46
N ASP A 112 23.94 26.30 -2.36
CA ASP A 112 23.67 26.37 -3.81
C ASP A 112 22.87 25.15 -4.28
N TYR A 113 21.61 25.07 -3.85
CA TYR A 113 20.64 24.13 -4.40
C TYR A 113 19.57 24.90 -5.19
N SER A 114 19.17 24.34 -6.33
CA SER A 114 18.14 24.92 -7.19
C SER A 114 17.11 23.86 -7.48
N ILE A 115 16.10 23.81 -6.62
CA ILE A 115 15.04 22.81 -6.64
C ILE A 115 13.71 23.50 -6.88
N MET A 116 12.95 22.95 -7.82
CA MET A 116 11.58 23.36 -8.12
C MET A 116 10.62 22.25 -7.71
N ASP A 117 9.69 22.57 -6.83
CA ASP A 117 8.59 21.67 -6.46
C ASP A 117 7.36 21.98 -7.28
N TYR A 118 6.71 20.93 -7.77
CA TYR A 118 5.51 21.07 -8.58
C TYR A 118 4.67 19.80 -8.54
N LYS A 119 3.45 19.92 -9.04
CA LYS A 119 2.53 18.82 -9.25
C LYS A 119 2.30 18.60 -10.73
N LEU A 120 2.22 17.34 -11.13
CA LEU A 120 1.73 16.95 -12.46
C LEU A 120 0.42 16.18 -12.32
N GLY A 121 -0.64 16.70 -12.92
CA GLY A 121 -1.95 16.04 -13.03
C GLY A 121 -2.13 15.47 -14.42
N PHE A 122 -2.55 14.21 -14.51
CA PHE A 122 -2.85 13.52 -15.76
C PHE A 122 -4.37 13.42 -15.87
N VAL A 123 -4.94 14.19 -16.80
CA VAL A 123 -6.39 14.28 -16.99
C VAL A 123 -6.78 13.68 -18.35
N LYS A 124 -7.95 13.04 -18.41
CA LYS A 124 -8.49 12.53 -19.67
C LYS A 124 -9.08 13.70 -20.47
N GLY A 125 -8.41 14.10 -21.55
CA GLY A 125 -8.87 15.15 -22.44
C GLY A 125 -10.08 14.73 -23.29
N GLN A 126 -10.66 15.71 -23.99
CA GLN A 126 -11.90 15.58 -24.78
C GLN A 126 -11.81 14.57 -25.95
N ALA A 127 -10.60 14.18 -26.36
CA ALA A 127 -10.34 13.27 -27.47
C ALA A 127 -9.73 11.92 -27.04
N GLN A 128 -9.90 11.50 -25.78
CA GLN A 128 -9.17 10.38 -25.15
C GLN A 128 -7.64 10.55 -25.12
N ALA A 129 -7.13 11.71 -25.52
CA ALA A 129 -5.73 12.07 -25.36
C ALA A 129 -5.50 12.55 -23.92
N THR A 130 -4.42 12.08 -23.30
CA THR A 130 -4.02 12.52 -21.96
C THR A 130 -3.39 13.91 -22.04
N GLU A 131 -3.96 14.85 -21.29
CA GLU A 131 -3.35 16.16 -21.03
C GLU A 131 -2.64 16.15 -19.68
N VAL A 132 -1.54 16.89 -19.62
CA VAL A 132 -0.74 17.05 -18.41
C VAL A 132 -0.90 18.47 -17.90
N ILE A 133 -1.38 18.59 -16.67
CA ILE A 133 -1.49 19.85 -15.93
C ILE A 133 -0.26 19.99 -15.05
N TYR A 134 0.47 21.08 -15.21
CA TYR A 134 1.57 21.46 -14.34
C TYR A 134 1.13 22.54 -13.37
N ALA A 135 1.37 22.35 -12.07
CA ALA A 135 1.10 23.35 -11.04
C ALA A 135 2.31 23.53 -10.10
N PRO A 136 2.97 24.69 -10.09
CA PRO A 136 4.13 24.93 -9.22
C PRO A 136 3.72 25.03 -7.74
N VAL A 137 4.57 24.51 -6.84
CA VAL A 137 4.33 24.51 -5.40
C VAL A 137 5.35 25.40 -4.71
N LEU A 138 4.96 26.65 -4.45
CA LEU A 138 5.88 27.69 -3.95
C LEU A 138 5.67 28.06 -2.47
N LYS A 139 4.65 27.49 -1.81
CA LYS A 139 4.19 27.93 -0.47
C LYS A 139 5.22 27.80 0.65
N GLN A 140 6.23 26.94 0.48
CA GLN A 140 7.26 26.67 1.50
C GLN A 140 8.64 27.25 1.14
N ARG A 141 8.74 28.05 0.06
CA ARG A 141 10.01 28.62 -0.39
C ARG A 141 10.27 29.97 0.25
N SER A 142 11.53 30.22 0.62
CA SER A 142 11.99 31.53 1.08
C SER A 142 11.98 32.55 -0.08
N THR A 143 11.94 33.83 0.26
CA THR A 143 11.99 34.91 -0.74
C THR A 143 13.29 34.87 -1.55
N GLU A 144 14.41 34.54 -0.91
CA GLU A 144 15.73 34.43 -1.57
C GLU A 144 15.77 33.28 -2.58
N GLU A 145 15.23 32.11 -2.24
CA GLU A 145 15.09 30.99 -3.18
C GLU A 145 14.20 31.36 -4.37
N LEU A 146 13.08 32.06 -4.13
CA LEU A 146 12.17 32.47 -5.19
C LEU A 146 12.84 33.42 -6.18
N TYR A 147 13.58 34.42 -5.69
CA TYR A 147 14.37 35.31 -6.56
C TYR A 147 15.44 34.53 -7.35
N SER A 148 16.10 33.56 -6.72
CA SER A 148 17.08 32.69 -7.39
C SER A 148 16.42 31.88 -8.51
N LEU A 149 15.26 31.26 -8.24
CA LEU A 149 14.50 30.49 -9.22
C LEU A 149 14.00 31.38 -10.37
N GLN A 150 13.48 32.57 -10.09
CA GLN A 150 13.02 33.54 -11.09
C GLN A 150 14.15 33.99 -12.03
N SER A 151 15.39 34.03 -11.54
CA SER A 151 16.54 34.35 -12.39
C SER A 151 16.92 33.21 -13.36
N LYS A 152 16.52 31.97 -13.07
CA LYS A 152 16.90 30.76 -13.84
C LYS A 152 15.76 30.22 -14.72
N LEU A 153 14.52 30.29 -14.23
CA LEU A 153 13.33 29.73 -14.85
C LEU A 153 12.53 30.83 -15.57
N PRO A 154 11.96 30.54 -16.75
CA PRO A 154 10.99 31.43 -17.39
C PRO A 154 9.76 31.69 -16.50
N GLU A 155 9.21 32.90 -16.60
CA GLU A 155 8.07 33.38 -15.80
C GLU A 155 6.84 32.46 -15.88
N TYR A 156 6.57 31.89 -17.06
CA TYR A 156 5.43 30.98 -17.25
C TYR A 156 5.52 29.69 -16.44
N LEU A 157 6.70 29.30 -15.93
CA LEU A 157 6.85 28.13 -15.04
C LEU A 157 6.43 28.42 -13.60
N PHE A 158 6.08 29.66 -13.27
CA PHE A 158 5.49 30.01 -11.97
C PHE A 158 3.96 30.06 -12.01
N GLU A 159 3.37 29.76 -13.17
CA GLU A 159 1.93 29.65 -13.38
C GLU A 159 1.51 28.20 -13.66
N THR A 160 0.20 27.95 -13.60
CA THR A 160 -0.37 26.64 -13.97
C THR A 160 -0.43 26.52 -15.49
N LEU A 161 0.07 25.41 -16.03
CA LEU A 161 0.14 25.16 -17.47
C LEU A 161 -0.60 23.87 -17.82
N SER A 162 -1.13 23.79 -19.04
CA SER A 162 -1.59 22.52 -19.63
C SER A 162 -0.84 22.27 -20.93
N PHE A 163 -0.41 21.03 -21.14
CA PHE A 163 0.27 20.61 -22.37
C PHE A 163 0.01 19.12 -22.64
N PRO A 164 0.11 18.66 -23.91
CA PRO A 164 -0.11 17.25 -24.24
C PRO A 164 0.99 16.36 -23.68
N LEU A 165 0.66 15.10 -23.35
CA LEU A 165 1.60 14.11 -22.83
C LEU A 165 2.88 13.96 -23.67
N SER A 166 2.78 14.11 -25.00
CA SER A 166 3.92 14.06 -25.93
C SER A 166 5.01 15.10 -25.62
N SER A 167 4.65 16.21 -24.96
CA SER A 167 5.56 17.30 -24.62
C SER A 167 6.19 17.15 -23.22
N LEU A 168 5.83 16.12 -22.45
CA LEU A 168 6.31 15.95 -21.07
C LEU A 168 7.84 15.85 -20.98
N ASN A 169 8.48 15.13 -21.90
CA ASN A 169 9.94 15.05 -21.93
C ASN A 169 10.59 16.39 -22.28
N GLN A 170 9.99 17.18 -23.17
CA GLN A 170 10.47 18.52 -23.51
C GLN A 170 10.36 19.46 -22.31
N PHE A 171 9.25 19.36 -21.57
CA PHE A 171 9.00 20.09 -20.33
C PHE A 171 10.05 19.76 -19.26
N TYR A 172 10.27 18.46 -18.98
CA TYR A 172 11.30 17.99 -18.06
C TYR A 172 12.69 18.54 -18.42
N ASN A 173 13.07 18.43 -19.70
CA ASN A 173 14.37 18.91 -20.19
C ASN A 173 14.51 20.43 -20.08
N LYS A 174 13.42 21.18 -20.24
CA LYS A 174 13.42 22.64 -20.09
C LYS A 174 13.71 23.03 -18.64
N ILE A 175 13.05 22.41 -17.68
CA ILE A 175 13.30 22.64 -16.25
C ILE A 175 14.74 22.24 -15.90
N ALA A 176 15.18 21.04 -16.29
CA ALA A 176 16.52 20.55 -15.99
C ALA A 176 17.61 21.50 -16.50
N LYS A 177 17.50 21.96 -17.76
CA LYS A 177 18.45 22.91 -18.35
C LYS A 177 18.45 24.25 -17.62
N CYS A 178 17.30 24.75 -17.20
CA CYS A 178 17.20 26.02 -16.47
C CYS A 178 17.81 25.93 -15.06
N LEU A 179 17.50 24.87 -14.31
CA LEU A 179 18.01 24.71 -12.94
C LEU A 179 19.53 24.49 -12.91
N ASN A 180 20.09 23.84 -13.93
CA ASN A 180 21.54 23.61 -14.07
C ASN A 180 22.32 24.83 -14.58
N LYS A 181 21.66 25.96 -14.90
CA LYS A 181 22.38 27.19 -15.24
C LYS A 181 23.13 27.71 -14.02
N ARG A 182 24.43 27.99 -14.20
CA ARG A 182 25.20 28.78 -13.24
C ARG A 182 24.64 30.20 -13.22
N LYS A 183 24.60 30.84 -12.05
CA LYS A 183 24.25 32.27 -11.96
C LYS A 183 25.15 33.03 -12.94
N GLU A 184 24.57 33.66 -13.95
CA GLU A 184 25.29 34.65 -14.73
C GLU A 184 25.59 35.80 -13.75
N LYS A 185 26.88 36.00 -13.44
CA LYS A 185 27.29 37.23 -12.76
C LYS A 185 26.86 38.36 -13.69
N LYS A 186 25.90 39.18 -13.27
CA LYS A 186 25.72 40.50 -13.88
C LYS A 186 27.04 41.22 -13.69
N GLU A 187 27.80 41.42 -14.76
CA GLU A 187 28.90 42.37 -14.78
C GLU A 187 28.29 43.74 -14.46
N GLU A 188 28.52 44.21 -13.24
CA GLU A 188 28.39 45.62 -12.90
C GLU A 188 29.37 46.38 -13.79
N THR A 189 28.85 46.91 -14.89
CA THR A 189 29.54 47.89 -15.72
C THR A 189 29.35 49.23 -15.01
N GLU A 190 30.33 49.59 -14.18
CA GLU A 190 30.61 50.99 -13.83
C GLU A 190 31.35 51.69 -14.98
#